data_AF-A0A851D7H8-F1
#
_entry.id   AF-A0A851D7H8-F1
#
_cell.length_a   1.000
_cell.length_b   1.000
_cell.length_c   1.000
_cell.angle_alpha   90.00
_cell.angle_beta   90.00
_cell.angle_gamma   90.00
#
_symmetry.space_group_name_H-M   'P 1'
#
loop_
_entity.id
_entity.type
_entity.pdbx_description
1 polymer ?
#
loop_
_entity_poly.entity_id
_entity_poly.type
_entity_poly.pdbx_seq_one_letter_code
_entity_poly.pdbx_strand_id
1 'polypeptide(L)'
;IYAYIFENIRSVQLEALLLSLLSIVVLVLVKELNEKFQRNIKVILPIDLLLVIATSVACYYADMEYIYGLEVVGHIPEGLPSPKAPPMSILPEVVTEAFGVALVGYVASLALAQGSAKKFKYT
;
A
#
# COMPACT_ATOMS: atom_id res chain seq x y z
N ILE A 1 -8.30 -12.79 15.84
CA ILE A 1 -7.19 -12.33 14.97
C ILE A 1 -5.88 -12.26 15.73
N TYR A 2 -5.75 -11.44 16.79
CA TYR A 2 -4.47 -11.30 17.51
C TYR A 2 -3.89 -12.61 18.07
N ALA A 3 -4.68 -13.44 18.77
CA ALA A 3 -4.21 -14.74 19.27
C ALA A 3 -3.69 -15.68 18.16
N TYR A 4 -4.36 -15.67 17.01
CA TYR A 4 -3.98 -16.48 15.84
C TYR A 4 -2.62 -16.06 15.26
N ILE A 5 -2.32 -14.75 15.26
CA ILE A 5 -1.01 -14.24 14.80
C ILE A 5 0.11 -14.72 15.72
N PHE A 6 -0.09 -14.71 17.05
CA PHE A 6 0.91 -15.18 18.01
C PHE A 6 1.12 -16.69 17.94
N GLU A 7 0.07 -17.46 17.66
CA GLU A 7 0.16 -18.92 17.50
C GLU A 7 0.91 -19.29 16.21
N ASN A 8 0.70 -18.51 15.14
CA ASN A 8 1.29 -18.80 13.83
C ASN A 8 2.64 -18.12 13.56
N ILE A 9 3.23 -17.41 14.54
CA ILE A 9 4.47 -16.64 14.37
C ILE A 9 5.67 -17.49 13.95
N ARG A 10 5.63 -18.80 14.25
CA ARG A 10 6.70 -19.75 13.90
C ARG A 10 6.62 -20.23 12.44
N SER A 11 5.49 -20.02 11.77
CA SER A 11 5.29 -20.39 10.35
C SER A 11 5.81 -19.34 9.36
N VAL A 12 6.40 -18.26 9.85
CA VAL A 12 6.83 -17.14 9.02
C VAL A 12 8.07 -17.51 8.21
N GLN A 13 8.02 -17.26 6.90
CA GLN A 13 9.16 -17.41 6.00
C GLN A 13 10.20 -16.32 6.30
N LEU A 14 11.42 -16.72 6.67
CA LEU A 14 12.50 -15.79 7.00
C LEU A 14 12.87 -14.88 5.81
N GLU A 15 12.82 -15.40 4.60
CA GLU A 15 13.09 -14.67 3.35
C GLU A 15 12.11 -13.50 3.16
N ALA A 16 10.81 -13.73 3.41
CA ALA A 16 9.78 -12.70 3.31
C ALA A 16 9.99 -11.59 4.34
N LEU A 17 10.38 -11.96 5.57
CA LEU A 17 10.68 -11.02 6.63
C LEU A 17 11.90 -10.15 6.29
N LEU A 18 12.99 -10.77 5.81
CA LEU A 18 14.19 -10.05 5.43
C LEU A 18 13.92 -9.10 4.27
N LEU A 19 13.17 -9.54 3.26
CA LEU A 19 12.80 -8.71 2.12
C LEU A 19 11.93 -7.51 2.54
N SER A 20 10.94 -7.75 3.41
CA SER A 20 10.08 -6.69 3.96
C SER A 20 10.88 -5.70 4.81
N LEU A 21 11.74 -6.19 5.70
CA LEU A 21 12.59 -5.35 6.54
C LEU A 21 13.55 -4.51 5.69
N LEU A 22 14.19 -5.12 4.69
CA LEU A 22 15.08 -4.43 3.76
C LEU A 22 14.34 -3.33 3.00
N SER A 23 13.15 -3.63 2.47
CA SER A 23 12.30 -2.67 1.77
C SER A 23 11.95 -1.46 2.64
N ILE A 24 11.56 -1.70 3.91
CA ILE A 24 11.27 -0.63 4.87
C ILE A 24 12.51 0.24 5.12
N VAL A 25 13.66 -0.39 5.38
CA VAL A 25 14.91 0.33 5.64
C VAL A 25 15.30 1.19 4.44
N VAL A 26 15.23 0.65 3.23
CA VAL A 26 15.52 1.40 1.99
C VAL A 26 14.55 2.56 1.81
N LEU A 27 13.24 2.35 1.97
CA LEU A 27 12.25 3.42 1.86
C LEU A 27 12.49 4.57 2.85
N VAL A 28 12.76 4.24 4.11
CA VAL A 28 13.02 5.24 5.16
C VAL A 28 14.30 6.00 4.85
N LEU A 29 15.40 5.31 4.54
CA LEU A 29 16.67 5.94 4.20
C LEU A 29 16.54 6.86 2.99
N VAL A 30 15.88 6.43 1.93
CA VAL A 30 15.73 7.25 0.73
C VAL A 30 14.80 8.44 0.98
N LYS A 31 13.75 8.31 1.81
CA LYS A 31 12.90 9.45 2.21
C LYS A 31 13.66 10.47 3.04
N GLU A 32 14.39 10.03 4.06
CA GLU A 32 15.26 10.89 4.89
C GLU A 32 16.31 11.63 4.04
N LEU A 33 16.98 10.91 3.14
CA LEU A 33 17.94 11.52 2.22
C LEU A 33 17.25 12.50 1.26
N ASN A 34 16.09 12.15 0.72
CA ASN A 34 15.33 13.02 -0.15
C ASN A 34 14.96 14.32 0.56
N GLU A 35 14.41 14.26 1.78
CA GLU A 35 14.10 15.45 2.60
C GLU A 35 15.35 16.29 2.93
N LYS A 36 16.48 15.63 3.24
CA LYS A 36 17.74 16.34 3.53
C LYS A 36 18.32 17.05 2.30
N PHE A 37 18.11 16.51 1.10
CA PHE A 37 18.58 17.06 -0.18
C PHE A 37 17.50 17.84 -0.96
N GLN A 38 16.27 17.94 -0.43
CA GLN A 38 15.17 18.71 -1.02
C GLN A 38 15.51 20.19 -1.24
N ARG A 39 16.52 20.70 -0.52
CA ARG A 39 16.99 22.09 -0.69
C ARG A 39 17.66 22.33 -2.04
N ASN A 40 18.21 21.30 -2.68
CA ASN A 40 18.92 21.40 -3.97
C ASN A 40 18.13 20.81 -5.15
N ILE A 41 17.18 19.90 -4.90
CA ILE A 41 16.41 19.23 -5.97
C ILE A 41 15.00 19.80 -6.04
N LYS A 42 14.69 20.46 -7.17
CA LYS A 42 13.39 21.12 -7.44
C LYS A 42 12.26 20.15 -7.79
N VAL A 43 12.55 18.85 -7.92
CA VAL A 43 11.61 17.81 -8.38
C VAL A 43 11.37 16.79 -7.27
N ILE A 44 10.11 16.53 -6.95
CA ILE A 44 9.71 15.46 -6.02
C ILE A 44 9.89 14.13 -6.76
N LEU A 45 10.87 13.32 -6.36
CA LEU A 45 11.08 12.00 -6.94
C LEU A 45 10.04 11.01 -6.39
N PRO A 46 9.33 10.25 -7.25
CA PRO A 46 8.40 9.20 -6.84
C PRO A 46 9.18 7.94 -6.41
N ILE A 47 9.87 8.02 -5.28
CA ILE A 47 10.75 6.97 -4.76
C ILE A 47 10.00 5.67 -4.52
N ASP A 48 8.77 5.75 -4.02
CA ASP A 48 7.93 4.58 -3.78
C ASP A 48 7.71 3.79 -5.10
N LEU A 49 7.52 4.49 -6.22
CA LEU A 49 7.37 3.85 -7.53
C LEU A 49 8.67 3.19 -8.00
N LEU A 50 9.81 3.85 -7.84
CA LEU A 50 11.11 3.28 -8.22
C LEU A 50 11.42 2.02 -7.41
N LEU A 51 11.10 2.01 -6.12
CA LEU A 51 11.28 0.86 -5.26
C LEU A 51 10.41 -0.32 -5.71
N VAL A 52 9.13 -0.07 -6.05
CA VAL A 52 8.23 -1.10 -6.59
C VAL A 52 8.80 -1.67 -7.88
N ILE A 53 9.21 -0.83 -8.83
CA ILE A 53 9.79 -1.29 -10.11
C ILE A 53 11.05 -2.14 -9.87
N ALA A 54 11.98 -1.66 -9.05
CA ALA A 54 13.22 -2.38 -8.75
C ALA A 54 12.94 -3.74 -8.10
N THR A 55 11.98 -3.78 -7.16
CA THR A 55 11.58 -5.02 -6.48
C THR A 55 10.90 -5.98 -7.45
N SER A 56 9.98 -5.52 -8.30
CA SER A 56 9.33 -6.36 -9.31
C SER A 56 10.33 -6.95 -10.31
N VAL A 57 11.31 -6.15 -10.76
CA VAL A 57 12.38 -6.62 -11.63
C VAL A 57 13.24 -7.67 -10.90
N ALA A 58 13.61 -7.43 -9.64
CA ALA A 58 14.36 -8.39 -8.84
C ALA A 58 13.59 -9.70 -8.65
N CYS A 59 12.29 -9.65 -8.35
CA CYS A 59 11.42 -10.83 -8.23
C CYS A 59 11.39 -11.65 -9.53
N TYR A 60 11.33 -10.98 -10.69
CA TYR A 60 11.30 -11.63 -12.00
C TYR A 60 12.62 -12.34 -12.33
N TYR A 61 13.77 -11.67 -12.12
CA TYR A 61 15.07 -12.26 -12.44
C TYR A 61 15.55 -13.30 -11.43
N ALA A 62 15.20 -13.13 -10.15
CA ALA A 62 15.60 -14.04 -9.09
C ALA A 62 14.61 -15.18 -8.87
N ASP A 63 13.54 -15.28 -9.68
CA ASP A 63 12.48 -16.28 -9.60
C ASP A 63 12.06 -16.58 -8.14
N MET A 64 11.72 -15.50 -7.43
CA MET A 64 11.52 -15.52 -5.97
C MET A 64 10.37 -16.45 -5.54
N GLU A 65 9.40 -16.65 -6.43
CA GLU A 65 8.27 -17.56 -6.21
C GLU A 65 8.74 -19.01 -6.17
N TYR A 66 9.53 -19.45 -7.16
CA TYR A 66 9.96 -20.85 -7.25
C TYR A 66 11.14 -21.16 -6.31
N ILE A 67 12.11 -20.26 -6.21
CA ILE A 67 13.36 -20.51 -5.47
C ILE A 67 13.16 -20.34 -3.96
N TYR A 68 12.39 -19.34 -3.55
CA TYR A 68 12.21 -18.99 -2.13
C TYR A 68 10.79 -19.27 -1.61
N GLY A 69 9.86 -19.72 -2.47
CA GLY A 69 8.47 -19.99 -2.08
C GLY A 69 7.71 -18.74 -1.65
N LEU A 70 8.16 -17.55 -2.11
CA LEU A 70 7.56 -16.27 -1.75
C LEU A 70 6.30 -16.01 -2.56
N GLU A 71 5.26 -15.53 -1.91
CA GLU A 71 4.02 -15.14 -2.60
C GLU A 71 4.24 -13.84 -3.39
N VAL A 72 4.06 -13.91 -4.71
CA VAL A 72 4.15 -12.76 -5.62
C VAL A 72 2.75 -12.35 -6.09
N VAL A 73 2.62 -11.10 -6.56
CA VAL A 73 1.33 -10.48 -6.93
C VAL A 73 0.56 -11.25 -8.03
N GLY A 74 1.25 -12.07 -8.82
CA GLY A 74 0.63 -12.92 -9.83
C GLY A 74 0.09 -12.13 -11.03
N HIS A 75 -0.93 -12.69 -11.68
CA HIS A 75 -1.52 -12.10 -12.89
C HIS A 75 -2.53 -11.00 -12.56
N ILE A 76 -2.32 -9.82 -13.15
CA ILE A 76 -3.25 -8.69 -13.05
C ILE A 76 -4.03 -8.63 -14.38
N PRO A 77 -5.37 -8.75 -14.37
CA PRO A 77 -6.16 -8.76 -15.59
C PRO A 77 -6.03 -7.42 -16.33
N GLU A 78 -5.92 -7.50 -17.65
CA GLU A 78 -5.84 -6.32 -18.50
C GLU A 78 -7.24 -5.73 -18.73
N GLY A 79 -7.38 -4.42 -18.49
CA GLY A 79 -8.61 -3.68 -18.74
C GLY A 79 -9.59 -3.63 -17.57
N LEU A 80 -10.76 -3.02 -17.82
CA LEU A 80 -11.81 -2.87 -16.81
C LEU A 80 -12.73 -4.11 -16.82
N PRO A 81 -13.08 -4.65 -15.64
CA PRO A 81 -14.09 -5.70 -15.56
C PRO A 81 -15.46 -5.15 -16.00
N SER A 82 -16.32 -6.03 -16.52
CA SER A 82 -17.68 -5.64 -16.92
C SER A 82 -18.49 -5.17 -15.70
N PRO A 83 -19.30 -4.09 -15.83
CA PRO A 83 -20.09 -3.58 -14.73
C PRO A 83 -21.11 -4.64 -14.28
N LYS A 84 -21.09 -4.97 -12.98
CA LYS A 84 -21.97 -5.95 -12.36
C LYS A 84 -22.68 -5.33 -11.16
N ALA A 85 -23.99 -5.47 -11.10
CA ALA A 85 -24.76 -5.02 -9.95
C ALA A 85 -24.49 -5.93 -8.74
N PRO A 86 -24.25 -5.36 -7.54
CA PRO A 86 -24.09 -6.16 -6.33
C PRO A 86 -25.44 -6.76 -5.89
N PRO A 87 -25.44 -7.96 -5.29
CA PRO A 87 -26.66 -8.55 -4.75
C PRO A 87 -27.17 -7.74 -3.54
N MET A 88 -28.43 -7.33 -3.54
CA MET A 88 -28.98 -6.54 -2.40
C MET A 88 -29.11 -7.35 -1.11
N SER A 89 -29.03 -8.69 -1.19
CA SER A 89 -29.12 -9.60 -0.05
C SER A 89 -28.00 -9.44 0.98
N ILE A 90 -26.82 -8.91 0.58
CA ILE A 90 -25.67 -8.72 1.49
C ILE A 90 -25.71 -7.38 2.24
N LEU A 91 -26.57 -6.44 1.83
CA LEU A 91 -26.67 -5.11 2.45
C LEU A 91 -26.87 -5.12 3.96
N PRO A 92 -27.80 -5.91 4.53
CA PRO A 92 -28.04 -5.88 5.98
C PRO A 92 -26.83 -6.37 6.79
N GLU A 93 -25.96 -7.20 6.21
CA GLU A 93 -24.77 -7.72 6.88
C GLU A 93 -23.63 -6.69 6.89
N VAL A 94 -23.50 -5.89 5.83
CA VAL A 94 -22.37 -4.94 5.67
C VAL A 94 -22.69 -3.50 6.09
N VAL A 95 -23.97 -3.14 6.29
CA VAL A 95 -24.39 -1.74 6.52
C VAL A 95 -23.69 -1.09 7.71
N THR A 96 -23.49 -1.83 8.80
CA THR A 96 -22.86 -1.33 10.02
C THR A 96 -21.38 -1.01 9.82
N GLU A 97 -20.64 -1.92 9.16
CA GLU A 97 -19.23 -1.70 8.83
C GLU A 97 -19.06 -0.60 7.78
N ALA A 98 -19.92 -0.60 6.76
CA ALA A 98 -19.92 0.39 5.69
C ALA A 98 -20.18 1.82 6.21
N PHE A 99 -21.05 1.98 7.21
CA PHE A 99 -21.28 3.27 7.85
C PHE A 99 -20.00 3.83 8.50
N GLY A 100 -19.23 2.98 9.18
CA GLY A 100 -17.94 3.37 9.75
C GLY A 100 -16.93 3.80 8.69
N VAL A 101 -16.78 3.00 7.63
CA VAL A 101 -15.90 3.33 6.49
C VAL A 101 -16.32 4.64 5.82
N ALA A 102 -17.62 4.86 5.63
CA ALA A 102 -18.15 6.08 5.02
C ALA A 102 -17.83 7.32 5.86
N LEU A 103 -17.99 7.25 7.18
CA LEU A 103 -17.67 8.35 8.08
C LEU A 103 -16.17 8.70 8.04
N VAL A 104 -15.30 7.70 8.13
CA VAL A 104 -13.85 7.89 8.08
C VAL A 104 -13.43 8.48 6.73
N GLY A 105 -13.98 7.97 5.63
CA GLY A 105 -13.73 8.49 4.29
C GLY A 105 -14.19 9.94 4.11
N TYR A 106 -15.37 10.30 4.64
CA TYR A 106 -15.89 11.66 4.61
C TYR A 106 -14.99 12.62 5.41
N VAL A 107 -14.63 12.26 6.65
CA VAL A 107 -13.77 13.08 7.51
C VAL A 107 -12.38 13.26 6.91
N ALA A 108 -11.77 12.20 6.35
CA ALA A 108 -10.48 12.29 5.68
C ALA A 108 -10.54 13.23 4.46
N SER A 109 -11.58 13.10 3.64
CA SER A 109 -11.79 13.96 2.47
C SER A 109 -12.00 15.42 2.88
N LEU A 110 -12.77 15.67 3.93
CA LEU A 110 -13.00 17.01 4.47
C LEU A 110 -11.71 17.61 5.04
N ALA A 111 -10.89 16.84 5.75
CA ALA A 111 -9.62 17.30 6.29
C ALA A 111 -8.63 17.68 5.18
N LEU A 112 -8.56 16.89 4.11
CA LEU A 112 -7.76 17.20 2.93
C LEU A 112 -8.27 18.46 2.21
N ALA A 113 -9.60 18.58 2.06
CA ALA A 113 -10.24 19.74 1.45
C ALA A 113 -9.93 21.01 2.25
N GLN A 114 -10.10 20.99 3.57
CA GLN A 114 -9.78 22.12 4.45
C GLN A 114 -8.29 22.45 4.46
N GLY A 115 -7.41 21.44 4.45
CA GLY A 115 -5.96 21.63 4.36
C GLY A 115 -5.56 22.33 3.06
N SER A 116 -6.18 21.95 1.95
CA SER A 116 -6.00 22.60 0.65
C SER A 116 -6.58 24.02 0.65
N ALA A 117 -7.81 24.19 1.13
CA ALA A 117 -8.50 25.47 1.23
C ALA A 117 -7.68 26.49 2.03
N LYS A 118 -7.13 26.08 3.19
CA LYS A 118 -6.23 26.91 4.01
C LYS A 118 -4.93 27.26 3.28
N LYS A 119 -4.34 26.32 2.53
CA LYS A 119 -3.10 26.54 1.78
C LYS A 119 -3.29 27.53 0.63
N PHE A 120 -4.44 27.48 -0.05
CA PHE A 120 -4.72 28.30 -1.22
C PHE A 120 -5.69 29.47 -0.97
N LYS A 121 -6.11 29.70 0.29
CA LYS A 121 -7.05 30.74 0.72
C LYS A 121 -8.43 30.64 0.04
N TYR A 122 -8.89 29.43 -0.21
CA TYR A 122 -10.28 29.16 -0.61
C TYR A 122 -11.13 28.88 0.66
N THR A 123 -12.43 29.11 0.59
CA THR A 123 -13.40 28.80 1.66
C THR A 123 -14.10 27.49 1.37
#